data_AF-A0A1V8SCH6-F1
#
_entry.id   AF-A0A1V8SCH6-F1
#
_cell.length_a   1.000
_cell.length_b   1.000
_cell.length_c   1.000
_cell.angle_alpha   90.00
_cell.angle_beta   90.00
_cell.angle_gamma   90.00
#
_symmetry.space_group_name_H-M   'P 1'
#
loop_
_entity.id
_entity.type
_entity.pdbx_description
1 polymer ?
#
loop_
_entity_poly.entity_id
_entity_poly.type
_entity_poly.pdbx_seq_one_letter_code
_entity_poly.pdbx_strand_id
1 'polypeptide(L)'
;VRPDAVAKSTIRLICNAAGGLLPSLAIQLRDTFSATHITTVLPSYGMTECMPISTPPLAYRLGKTGTSGISVGPEIAILDEHDRAMITGSIGRIAVRGSPVFSGYLKDNSIDTSCFTRDGWFDTGDMGYLDEDQYLYITGRTKEVINRGGELISPFEVEEAVVGAGADLSSPVYGRISKALAFSVNHDVLQEVVGIAVVTPANAPRACLRGLQEAVKSTLSSAKVPVIMVFMDAGLPTNNNKLLRINLASRLGLPEIADHTPTAHRYYEADCPPLNTPMSTPIPSRGLSIDHHCLRSVCQKVLSRKYELHVREDETDFYPELLVAPKVRRNSNASILSAETLVEQIASSLHGYQIPNRIRLLTMPLPRTRSGSLDSIAMEKAINNTLPAAATGLSNTESRIAEAFAQILVKPMSDFDGSSDFFDFGGDSMKAGRLLSVLRRDFKIRLAIDALFAARTISALALLVDATKAEPTATATNDEKMVPDKLLPGLEKTCSSSDPLLLVIQLIPIGIMYPMKRALSWTIFIYCLAYAEGLSTVN
;
A
#
# COMPACT_ATOMS: atom_id res chain seq x y z
N VAL A 1 -14.35 5.67 27.88
CA VAL A 1 -14.24 4.42 28.67
C VAL A 1 -14.40 4.78 30.15
N ARG A 2 -15.07 3.97 30.98
CA ARG A 2 -15.16 4.18 32.44
C ARG A 2 -13.93 3.56 33.11
N PRO A 3 -12.91 4.34 33.51
CA PRO A 3 -11.60 3.79 33.91
C PRO A 3 -11.71 2.88 35.15
N ASP A 4 -12.54 3.28 36.11
CA ASP A 4 -12.76 2.52 37.35
C ASP A 4 -13.39 1.14 37.12
N ALA A 5 -14.20 1.00 36.07
CA ALA A 5 -14.81 -0.28 35.70
C ALA A 5 -13.77 -1.21 35.05
N VAL A 6 -12.90 -0.67 34.19
CA VAL A 6 -11.83 -1.43 33.54
C VAL A 6 -10.78 -1.87 34.56
N ALA A 7 -10.42 -1.00 35.51
CA ALA A 7 -9.49 -1.32 36.58
C ALA A 7 -10.00 -2.45 37.51
N LYS A 8 -11.33 -2.62 37.62
CA LYS A 8 -11.97 -3.69 38.37
C LYS A 8 -12.32 -4.91 37.50
N SER A 9 -11.99 -4.88 36.21
CA SER A 9 -12.31 -5.96 35.29
C SER A 9 -11.59 -7.25 35.69
N THR A 10 -12.34 -8.36 35.64
CA THR A 10 -11.85 -9.72 35.85
C THR A 10 -11.86 -10.54 34.56
N ILE A 11 -12.00 -9.87 33.40
CA ILE A 11 -11.92 -10.51 32.09
C ILE A 11 -10.53 -11.14 31.94
N ARG A 12 -10.48 -12.44 31.63
CA ARG A 12 -9.24 -13.20 31.43
C ARG A 12 -9.07 -13.69 30.00
N LEU A 13 -10.16 -13.74 29.24
CA LEU A 13 -10.22 -14.31 27.91
C LEU A 13 -11.13 -13.45 27.02
N ILE A 14 -10.62 -13.07 25.86
CA ILE A 14 -11.36 -12.37 24.81
C ILE A 14 -11.24 -13.22 23.55
N CYS A 15 -12.34 -13.82 23.11
CA CYS A 15 -12.41 -14.58 21.87
C CYS A 15 -12.94 -13.69 20.76
N ASN A 16 -12.21 -13.58 19.66
CA ASN A 16 -12.67 -12.92 18.44
C ASN A 16 -12.92 -14.01 17.38
N ALA A 17 -14.02 -13.88 16.64
CA ALA A 17 -14.36 -14.78 15.54
C ALA A 17 -15.15 -14.02 14.47
N ALA A 18 -15.30 -14.65 13.30
CA ALA A 18 -16.15 -14.22 12.19
C ALA A 18 -15.72 -12.95 11.41
N GLY A 19 -14.74 -12.19 11.89
CA GLY A 19 -14.16 -11.04 11.18
C GLY A 19 -12.69 -10.84 11.57
N GLY A 20 -11.90 -10.24 10.68
CA GLY A 20 -10.48 -9.99 10.93
C GLY A 20 -10.28 -9.11 12.17
N LEU A 21 -9.37 -9.52 13.06
CA LEU A 21 -8.93 -8.73 14.19
C LEU A 21 -7.59 -8.09 13.85
N LEU A 22 -7.60 -6.77 13.67
CA LEU A 22 -6.38 -5.99 13.47
C LEU A 22 -5.40 -6.22 14.64
N PRO A 23 -4.11 -6.50 14.39
CA PRO A 23 -3.12 -6.70 15.44
C PRO A 23 -3.07 -5.56 16.47
N SER A 24 -3.10 -4.32 16.01
CA SER A 24 -3.16 -3.12 16.84
C SER A 24 -4.35 -3.15 17.81
N LEU A 25 -5.54 -3.52 17.33
CA LEU A 25 -6.74 -3.68 18.16
C LEU A 25 -6.63 -4.86 19.13
N ALA A 26 -6.03 -5.98 18.72
CA ALA A 26 -5.80 -7.12 19.59
C ALA A 26 -4.89 -6.76 20.79
N ILE A 27 -3.82 -6.02 20.51
CA ILE A 27 -2.90 -5.48 21.51
C ILE A 27 -3.64 -4.51 22.43
N GLN A 28 -4.40 -3.58 21.87
CA GLN A 28 -5.18 -2.62 22.65
C GLN A 28 -6.19 -3.31 23.57
N LEU A 29 -6.89 -4.36 23.10
CA LEU A 29 -7.80 -5.16 23.92
C LEU A 29 -7.08 -5.83 25.08
N ARG A 30 -5.94 -6.48 24.81
CA ARG A 30 -5.10 -7.09 25.84
C ARG A 30 -4.70 -6.04 26.88
N ASP A 31 -4.14 -4.92 26.44
CA ASP A 31 -3.56 -3.92 27.33
C ASP A 31 -4.64 -3.20 28.15
N THR A 32 -5.81 -2.97 27.57
CA THR A 32 -6.96 -2.37 28.26
C THR A 32 -7.46 -3.25 29.40
N PHE A 33 -7.56 -4.57 29.20
CA PHE A 33 -8.15 -5.47 30.18
C PHE A 33 -7.13 -6.20 31.08
N SER A 34 -5.83 -6.04 30.82
CA SER A 34 -4.75 -6.68 31.60
C SER A 34 -4.36 -5.98 32.90
N ALA A 35 -5.20 -5.09 33.43
CA ALA A 35 -4.85 -4.26 34.60
C ALA A 35 -4.65 -5.07 35.90
N THR A 36 -5.41 -6.15 36.12
CA THR A 36 -5.34 -6.96 37.36
C THR A 36 -4.82 -8.38 37.12
N HIS A 37 -4.96 -8.90 35.90
CA HIS A 37 -4.54 -10.24 35.49
C HIS A 37 -4.20 -10.21 34.00
N ILE A 38 -3.37 -11.15 33.52
CA ILE A 38 -3.07 -11.27 32.09
C ILE A 38 -4.33 -11.68 31.33
N THR A 39 -4.82 -10.82 30.44
CA THR A 39 -5.92 -11.14 29.52
C THR A 39 -5.37 -11.80 28.26
N THR A 40 -5.91 -12.96 27.87
CA THR A 40 -5.57 -13.63 26.62
C THR A 40 -6.56 -13.25 25.54
N VAL A 41 -6.07 -12.80 24.37
CA VAL A 41 -6.89 -12.50 23.19
C VAL A 41 -6.70 -13.63 22.17
N LEU A 42 -7.79 -14.29 21.78
CA LEU A 42 -7.80 -15.41 20.84
C LEU A 42 -8.49 -15.02 19.53
N PRO A 43 -7.75 -14.50 18.54
CA PRO A 43 -8.24 -14.40 17.16
C PRO A 43 -8.49 -15.79 16.59
N SER A 44 -9.76 -16.20 16.53
CA SER A 44 -10.16 -17.56 16.13
C SER A 44 -10.87 -17.52 14.78
N TYR A 45 -10.67 -18.56 13.98
CA TYR A 45 -11.26 -18.70 12.67
C TYR A 45 -12.19 -19.91 12.60
N GLY A 46 -13.28 -19.73 11.88
CA GLY A 46 -14.34 -20.70 11.73
C GLY A 46 -15.49 -20.13 10.91
N MET A 47 -16.30 -21.04 10.37
CA MET A 47 -17.50 -20.74 9.60
C MET A 47 -18.58 -21.75 9.94
N THR A 48 -19.81 -21.54 9.48
CA THR A 48 -20.94 -22.42 9.83
C THR A 48 -20.70 -23.86 9.38
N GLU A 49 -20.01 -24.02 8.26
CA GLU A 49 -19.66 -25.29 7.63
C GLU A 49 -18.50 -26.01 8.35
N CYS A 50 -17.72 -25.30 9.16
CA CYS A 50 -16.64 -25.86 9.98
C CYS A 50 -16.30 -24.93 11.14
N MET A 51 -16.64 -25.31 12.37
CA MET A 51 -16.34 -24.52 13.57
C MET A 51 -15.94 -25.40 14.77
N PRO A 52 -14.80 -25.15 15.42
CA PRO A 52 -13.73 -24.20 15.02
C PRO A 52 -12.85 -24.74 13.88
N ILE A 53 -12.21 -23.86 13.10
CA ILE A 53 -11.15 -24.23 12.16
C ILE A 53 -9.79 -24.09 12.85
N SER A 54 -9.47 -22.87 13.30
CA SER A 54 -8.21 -22.58 13.96
C SER A 54 -8.39 -21.61 15.13
N THR A 55 -7.54 -21.73 16.14
CA THR A 55 -7.43 -20.74 17.22
C THR A 55 -6.04 -20.82 17.87
N PRO A 56 -5.49 -19.71 18.39
CA PRO A 56 -4.22 -19.77 19.09
C PRO A 56 -4.33 -20.58 20.38
N PRO A 57 -3.22 -21.17 20.87
CA PRO A 57 -3.20 -21.83 22.17
C PRO A 57 -3.60 -20.87 23.31
N LEU A 58 -4.14 -21.37 24.42
CA LEU A 58 -4.48 -20.54 25.59
C LEU A 58 -3.28 -19.80 26.19
N ALA A 59 -2.07 -20.32 25.96
CA ALA A 59 -0.82 -19.69 26.35
C ALA A 59 -0.35 -18.59 25.38
N TYR A 60 -1.07 -18.34 24.28
CA TYR A 60 -0.73 -17.33 23.29
C TYR A 60 -0.71 -15.92 23.91
N ARG A 61 0.31 -15.13 23.55
CA ARG A 61 0.57 -13.79 24.10
C ARG A 61 0.76 -12.74 23.01
N LEU A 62 0.13 -12.92 21.85
CA LEU A 62 0.29 -12.02 20.68
C LEU A 62 1.73 -11.95 20.15
N GLY A 63 2.53 -13.02 20.32
CA GLY A 63 3.91 -13.08 19.81
C GLY A 63 3.99 -13.24 18.28
N LYS A 64 2.94 -13.80 17.67
CA LYS A 64 2.73 -13.85 16.22
C LYS A 64 1.49 -13.04 15.89
N THR A 65 1.63 -11.76 15.61
CA THR A 65 0.51 -10.85 15.34
C THR A 65 -0.21 -11.20 14.03
N GLY A 66 -1.53 -10.96 13.96
CA GLY A 66 -2.32 -11.13 12.73
C GLY A 66 -2.72 -12.58 12.37
N THR A 67 -2.25 -13.57 13.14
CA THR A 67 -2.62 -14.98 12.95
C THR A 67 -4.04 -15.29 13.46
N SER A 68 -4.67 -16.28 12.85
CA SER A 68 -5.88 -16.96 13.34
C SER A 68 -5.57 -18.25 14.13
N GLY A 69 -4.30 -18.44 14.50
CA GLY A 69 -3.84 -19.58 15.30
C GLY A 69 -3.55 -20.83 14.49
N ILE A 70 -3.53 -21.97 15.19
CA ILE A 70 -3.26 -23.29 14.62
C ILE A 70 -4.57 -24.06 14.47
N SER A 71 -4.58 -25.13 13.65
CA SER A 71 -5.75 -26.01 13.56
C SER A 71 -6.15 -26.56 14.94
N VAL A 72 -7.47 -26.61 15.18
CA VAL A 72 -8.07 -27.20 16.40
C VAL A 72 -9.11 -28.27 16.08
N GLY A 73 -9.00 -28.91 14.93
CA GLY A 73 -9.92 -29.98 14.53
C GLY A 73 -9.64 -30.46 13.11
N PRO A 74 -9.98 -29.67 12.09
CA PRO A 74 -9.86 -30.10 10.72
C PRO A 74 -8.40 -30.07 10.25
N GLU A 75 -8.06 -30.89 9.28
CA GLU A 75 -6.86 -30.66 8.48
C GLU A 75 -7.03 -29.32 7.73
N ILE A 76 -5.96 -28.53 7.67
CA ILE A 76 -5.93 -27.26 6.93
C ILE A 76 -4.88 -27.40 5.82
N ALA A 77 -5.25 -27.08 4.59
CA ALA A 77 -4.34 -26.98 3.46
C ALA A 77 -4.50 -25.63 2.75
N ILE A 78 -3.42 -25.16 2.15
CA ILE A 78 -3.43 -24.00 1.26
C ILE A 78 -3.33 -24.53 -0.17
N LEU A 79 -4.37 -24.31 -0.98
CA LEU A 79 -4.49 -24.86 -2.33
C LEU A 79 -4.40 -23.78 -3.40
N ASP A 80 -3.80 -24.11 -4.54
CA ASP A 80 -3.83 -23.27 -5.75
C ASP A 80 -5.19 -23.37 -6.48
N GLU A 81 -5.32 -22.74 -7.64
CA GLU A 81 -6.52 -22.79 -8.49
C GLU A 81 -6.82 -24.17 -9.10
N HIS A 82 -5.90 -25.12 -8.99
CA HIS A 82 -5.98 -26.47 -9.52
C HIS A 82 -6.04 -27.54 -8.42
N ASP A 83 -6.44 -27.15 -7.20
CA ASP A 83 -6.54 -28.00 -6.00
C ASP A 83 -5.20 -28.63 -5.55
N ARG A 84 -4.06 -28.05 -5.93
CA ARG A 84 -2.73 -28.55 -5.51
C ARG A 84 -2.24 -27.79 -4.29
N ALA A 85 -1.65 -28.53 -3.35
CA ALA A 85 -1.07 -27.94 -2.15
C ALA A 85 0.08 -26.98 -2.49
N MET A 86 0.03 -25.79 -1.91
CA MET A 86 1.05 -24.77 -2.04
C MET A 86 2.15 -24.95 -0.98
N ILE A 87 3.33 -24.40 -1.26
CA ILE A 87 4.43 -24.36 -0.29
C ILE A 87 4.10 -23.42 0.87
N THR A 88 4.66 -23.71 2.05
CA THR A 88 4.53 -22.86 3.25
C THR A 88 4.89 -21.41 2.94
N GLY A 89 4.11 -20.47 3.48
CA GLY A 89 4.27 -19.03 3.26
C GLY A 89 3.66 -18.51 1.95
N SER A 90 3.25 -19.37 1.01
CA SER A 90 2.56 -18.91 -0.21
C SER A 90 1.07 -18.70 0.02
N ILE A 91 0.53 -17.63 -0.58
CA ILE A 91 -0.90 -17.30 -0.49
C ILE A 91 -1.69 -18.17 -1.45
N GLY A 92 -2.71 -18.85 -0.94
CA GLY A 92 -3.65 -19.67 -1.70
C GLY A 92 -5.02 -19.76 -1.04
N ARG A 93 -5.90 -20.60 -1.59
CA ARG A 93 -7.23 -20.87 -1.02
C ARG A 93 -7.08 -21.71 0.24
N ILE A 94 -7.74 -21.31 1.31
CA ILE A 94 -7.79 -22.09 2.55
C ILE A 94 -8.82 -23.20 2.34
N ALA A 95 -8.37 -24.44 2.46
CA ALA A 95 -9.22 -25.60 2.35
C ALA A 95 -9.14 -26.44 3.63
N VAL A 96 -10.28 -26.98 4.05
CA VAL A 96 -10.39 -27.77 5.29
C VAL A 96 -10.97 -29.14 5.03
N ARG A 97 -10.53 -30.14 5.79
CA ARG A 97 -11.02 -31.52 5.69
C ARG A 97 -11.07 -32.19 7.06
N GLY A 98 -12.00 -33.13 7.23
CA GLY A 98 -12.14 -33.90 8.48
C GLY A 98 -12.98 -33.18 9.53
N SER A 99 -13.17 -33.82 10.68
CA SER A 99 -14.03 -33.26 11.74
C SER A 99 -13.47 -31.91 12.25
N PRO A 100 -14.29 -30.85 12.38
CA PRO A 100 -15.76 -30.82 12.38
C PRO A 100 -16.39 -30.29 11.08
N VAL A 101 -15.73 -30.44 9.92
CA VAL A 101 -16.32 -30.04 8.62
C VAL A 101 -17.64 -30.78 8.42
N PHE A 102 -18.69 -30.04 8.07
CA PHE A 102 -20.02 -30.56 7.77
C PHE A 102 -20.02 -31.58 6.62
N SER A 103 -21.14 -32.27 6.40
CA SER A 103 -21.24 -33.30 5.36
C SER A 103 -21.66 -32.77 3.98
N GLY A 104 -22.03 -31.49 3.86
CA GLY A 104 -22.56 -30.88 2.64
C GLY A 104 -23.84 -30.07 2.90
N TYR A 105 -24.33 -29.40 1.86
CA TYR A 105 -25.52 -28.55 1.97
C TYR A 105 -26.80 -29.33 1.72
N LEU A 106 -27.86 -29.06 2.49
CA LEU A 106 -29.17 -29.65 2.25
C LEU A 106 -29.81 -29.00 1.00
N LYS A 107 -30.04 -29.78 -0.05
CA LYS A 107 -30.70 -29.36 -1.28
C LYS A 107 -31.68 -30.43 -1.74
N ASP A 108 -32.96 -30.05 -1.91
CA ASP A 108 -34.03 -30.95 -2.37
C ASP A 108 -34.11 -32.28 -1.58
N ASN A 109 -34.00 -32.20 -0.25
CA ASN A 109 -33.94 -33.35 0.68
C ASN A 109 -32.74 -34.31 0.49
N SER A 110 -31.71 -33.89 -0.24
CA SER A 110 -30.44 -34.60 -0.38
C SER A 110 -29.26 -33.76 0.11
N ILE A 111 -28.13 -34.41 0.41
CA ILE A 111 -26.90 -33.71 0.79
C ILE A 111 -26.09 -33.44 -0.49
N ASP A 112 -25.96 -32.17 -0.84
CA ASP A 112 -25.12 -31.70 -1.93
C ASP A 112 -23.67 -31.57 -1.44
N THR A 113 -22.79 -32.40 -2.03
CA THR A 113 -21.36 -32.44 -1.74
C THR A 113 -20.51 -31.78 -2.83
N SER A 114 -21.13 -31.04 -3.76
CA SER A 114 -20.41 -30.36 -4.85
C SER A 114 -19.43 -29.27 -4.38
N CYS A 115 -19.56 -28.81 -3.14
CA CYS A 115 -18.62 -27.89 -2.51
C CYS A 115 -17.29 -28.54 -2.08
N PHE A 116 -17.19 -29.86 -2.13
CA PHE A 116 -15.95 -30.58 -1.83
C PHE A 116 -15.19 -30.91 -3.11
N THR A 117 -13.86 -30.79 -3.04
CA THR A 117 -12.97 -31.33 -4.06
C THR A 117 -13.03 -32.86 -4.10
N ARG A 118 -12.44 -33.45 -5.14
CA ARG A 118 -12.35 -34.91 -5.28
C ARG A 118 -11.69 -35.59 -4.07
N ASP A 119 -10.75 -34.91 -3.41
CA ASP A 119 -10.00 -35.43 -2.25
C ASP A 119 -10.65 -35.07 -0.91
N GLY A 120 -11.89 -34.57 -0.93
CA GLY A 120 -12.71 -34.27 0.25
C GLY A 120 -12.39 -32.94 0.93
N TRP A 121 -11.63 -32.06 0.27
CA TRP A 121 -11.37 -30.71 0.78
C TRP A 121 -12.56 -29.81 0.54
N PHE A 122 -13.01 -29.13 1.60
CA PHE A 122 -13.97 -28.04 1.51
C PHE A 122 -13.22 -26.72 1.34
N ASP A 123 -13.48 -26.01 0.25
CA ASP A 123 -12.97 -24.66 0.01
C ASP A 123 -13.75 -23.66 0.88
N THR A 124 -13.07 -22.97 1.78
CA THR A 124 -13.73 -22.00 2.68
C THR A 124 -14.11 -20.71 1.96
N GLY A 125 -13.58 -20.46 0.75
CA GLY A 125 -13.70 -19.20 0.03
C GLY A 125 -12.85 -18.07 0.61
N ASP A 126 -12.00 -18.38 1.59
CA ASP A 126 -11.01 -17.48 2.17
C ASP A 126 -9.61 -17.79 1.62
N MET A 127 -8.77 -16.77 1.54
CA MET A 127 -7.38 -16.84 1.10
C MET A 127 -6.46 -16.67 2.31
N GLY A 128 -5.32 -17.34 2.27
CA GLY A 128 -4.33 -17.25 3.34
C GLY A 128 -3.08 -18.07 3.09
N TYR A 129 -2.23 -18.13 4.10
CA TYR A 129 -1.03 -18.95 4.12
C TYR A 129 -0.81 -19.55 5.51
N LEU A 130 -0.05 -20.65 5.55
CA LEU A 130 0.49 -21.21 6.79
C LEU A 130 1.96 -20.80 6.92
N ASP A 131 2.39 -20.44 8.12
CA ASP A 131 3.82 -20.26 8.41
C ASP A 131 4.51 -21.58 8.76
N GLU A 132 5.82 -21.52 9.03
CA GLU A 132 6.64 -22.69 9.40
C GLU A 132 6.13 -23.39 10.66
N ASP A 133 5.51 -22.65 11.59
CA ASP A 133 4.95 -23.15 12.84
C ASP A 133 3.47 -23.57 12.71
N GLN A 134 2.95 -23.66 11.48
CA GLN A 134 1.56 -24.02 11.16
C GLN A 134 0.51 -23.02 11.68
N TYR A 135 0.89 -21.78 11.95
CA TYR A 135 -0.05 -20.71 12.23
C TYR A 135 -0.67 -20.23 10.91
N LEU A 136 -2.01 -20.13 10.92
CA LEU A 136 -2.81 -19.68 9.78
C LEU A 136 -2.89 -18.15 9.77
N TYR A 137 -2.65 -17.56 8.61
CA TYR A 137 -2.79 -16.13 8.34
C TYR A 137 -3.79 -15.93 7.21
N ILE A 138 -4.89 -15.23 7.50
CA ILE A 138 -5.97 -14.98 6.53
C ILE A 138 -5.66 -13.65 5.82
N THR A 139 -5.57 -13.68 4.50
CA THR A 139 -5.27 -12.50 3.67
C THR A 139 -6.52 -11.83 3.12
N GLY A 140 -7.67 -12.51 3.17
CA GLY A 140 -8.95 -11.96 2.74
C GLY A 140 -9.87 -13.06 2.23
N ARG A 141 -11.01 -12.68 1.66
CA ARG A 141 -11.84 -13.58 0.86
C ARG A 141 -11.30 -13.64 -0.56
N THR A 142 -11.51 -14.75 -1.26
CA THR A 142 -11.12 -14.87 -2.69
C THR A 142 -11.70 -13.73 -3.55
N LYS A 143 -12.86 -13.18 -3.17
CA LYS A 143 -13.52 -12.03 -3.86
C LYS A 143 -13.16 -10.64 -3.29
N GLU A 144 -12.32 -10.58 -2.26
CA GLU A 144 -11.94 -9.34 -1.57
C GLU A 144 -10.45 -9.02 -1.68
N VAL A 145 -9.62 -9.99 -2.05
CA VAL A 145 -8.19 -9.76 -2.34
C VAL A 145 -8.08 -8.83 -3.55
N ILE A 146 -7.21 -7.83 -3.46
CA ILE A 146 -6.97 -6.85 -4.51
C ILE A 146 -5.89 -7.42 -5.43
N ASN A 147 -6.17 -7.52 -6.73
CA ASN A 147 -5.22 -7.98 -7.73
C ASN A 147 -4.64 -6.80 -8.50
N ARG A 148 -3.46 -6.33 -8.07
CA ARG A 148 -2.77 -5.21 -8.72
C ARG A 148 -1.72 -5.76 -9.68
N GLY A 149 -2.04 -5.79 -10.97
CA GLY A 149 -1.11 -6.22 -12.01
C GLY A 149 -0.58 -7.65 -11.85
N GLY A 150 -1.36 -8.55 -11.26
CA GLY A 150 -0.97 -9.93 -10.97
C GLY A 150 -0.46 -10.16 -9.55
N GLU A 151 -0.20 -9.10 -8.76
CA GLU A 151 0.17 -9.21 -7.35
C GLU A 151 -1.10 -9.23 -6.47
N LEU A 152 -1.22 -10.26 -5.63
CA LEU A 152 -2.31 -10.40 -4.67
C LEU A 152 -2.01 -9.60 -3.40
N ILE A 153 -2.83 -8.60 -3.14
CA ILE A 153 -2.69 -7.68 -2.00
C ILE A 153 -3.78 -7.95 -0.99
N SER A 154 -3.37 -8.17 0.27
CA SER A 154 -4.25 -8.30 1.42
C SER A 154 -4.79 -6.92 1.84
N PRO A 155 -6.12 -6.69 1.82
CA PRO A 155 -6.70 -5.45 2.34
C PRO A 155 -6.39 -5.24 3.83
N PHE A 156 -6.34 -6.33 4.61
CA PHE A 156 -6.09 -6.28 6.05
C PHE A 156 -4.68 -5.77 6.39
N GLU A 157 -3.69 -6.14 5.57
CA GLU A 157 -2.31 -5.65 5.74
C GLU A 157 -2.24 -4.13 5.53
N VAL A 158 -2.95 -3.63 4.51
CA VAL A 158 -3.06 -2.19 4.25
C VAL A 158 -3.79 -1.49 5.39
N GLU A 159 -4.93 -2.03 5.83
CA GLU A 159 -5.73 -1.48 6.94
C GLU A 159 -4.90 -1.37 8.23
N GLU A 160 -4.13 -2.41 8.58
CA GLU A 160 -3.27 -2.40 9.77
C GLU A 160 -2.17 -1.35 9.67
N ALA A 161 -1.50 -1.24 8.52
CA ALA A 161 -0.46 -0.23 8.33
C ALA A 161 -1.04 1.20 8.42
N VAL A 162 -2.23 1.43 7.86
CA VAL A 162 -2.90 2.74 7.90
C VAL A 162 -3.38 3.10 9.32
N VAL A 163 -3.98 2.15 10.04
CA VAL A 163 -4.44 2.36 11.42
C VAL A 163 -3.24 2.51 12.36
N GLY A 164 -2.19 1.71 12.19
CA GLY A 164 -0.92 1.83 12.90
C GLY A 164 -0.29 3.21 12.71
N ALA A 165 -0.23 3.69 11.46
CA ALA A 165 0.21 5.05 11.15
C ALA A 165 -0.66 6.13 11.81
N GLY A 166 -1.96 5.90 11.99
CA GLY A 166 -2.84 6.82 12.72
C GLY A 166 -2.58 6.86 14.24
N ALA A 167 -1.99 5.81 14.81
CA ALA A 167 -1.70 5.68 16.24
C ALA A 167 -0.26 6.05 16.62
N ASP A 168 0.67 6.07 15.66
CA ASP A 168 2.08 6.43 15.89
C ASP A 168 2.27 7.94 16.05
N LEU A 169 2.86 8.37 17.17
CA LEU A 169 3.16 9.77 17.49
C LEU A 169 4.10 10.45 16.48
N SER A 170 4.99 9.69 15.85
CA SER A 170 5.95 10.21 14.86
C SER A 170 5.35 10.34 13.47
N SER A 171 4.17 9.77 13.26
CA SER A 171 3.52 9.73 11.95
C SER A 171 2.84 11.07 11.61
N PRO A 172 2.93 11.54 10.35
CA PRO A 172 2.23 12.73 9.89
C PRO A 172 0.69 12.62 9.94
N VAL A 173 0.16 11.39 10.06
CA VAL A 173 -1.29 11.13 10.20
C VAL A 173 -1.73 10.77 11.62
N TYR A 174 -0.84 10.97 12.60
CA TYR A 174 -1.14 10.75 14.02
C TYR A 174 -2.43 11.44 14.47
N GLY A 175 -3.33 10.66 15.08
CA GLY A 175 -4.61 11.16 15.59
C GLY A 175 -5.60 11.62 14.52
N ARG A 176 -5.32 11.41 13.23
CA ARG A 176 -6.20 11.81 12.11
C ARG A 176 -7.03 10.67 11.52
N ILE A 177 -6.66 9.42 11.82
CA ILE A 177 -7.30 8.20 11.32
C ILE A 177 -7.61 7.28 12.50
N SER A 178 -8.88 6.91 12.68
CA SER A 178 -9.34 5.98 13.72
C SER A 178 -9.66 4.59 13.20
N LYS A 179 -10.16 4.50 11.97
CA LYS A 179 -10.52 3.26 11.29
C LYS A 179 -10.19 3.41 9.81
N ALA A 180 -9.88 2.29 9.17
CA ALA A 180 -9.60 2.22 7.76
C ALA A 180 -10.25 0.96 7.14
N LEU A 181 -10.63 1.04 5.88
CA LEU A 181 -11.15 -0.07 5.07
C LEU A 181 -10.49 -0.01 3.69
N ALA A 182 -9.70 -1.01 3.36
CA ALA A 182 -9.07 -1.11 2.04
C ALA A 182 -10.00 -1.85 1.07
N PHE A 183 -10.01 -1.40 -0.18
CA PHE A 183 -10.88 -1.95 -1.22
C PHE A 183 -10.23 -1.81 -2.60
N SER A 184 -10.64 -2.65 -3.56
CA SER A 184 -10.15 -2.56 -4.94
C SER A 184 -10.82 -1.42 -5.68
N VAL A 185 -10.03 -0.71 -6.48
CA VAL A 185 -10.49 0.31 -7.43
C VAL A 185 -9.97 -0.02 -8.81
N ASN A 186 -10.82 0.08 -9.82
CA ASN A 186 -10.44 -0.21 -11.21
C ASN A 186 -9.33 0.73 -11.68
N HIS A 187 -8.36 0.15 -12.38
CA HIS A 187 -7.24 0.84 -12.98
C HIS A 187 -7.02 0.38 -14.43
N ASP A 188 -6.78 1.33 -15.33
CA ASP A 188 -6.69 1.10 -16.79
C ASP A 188 -5.64 0.05 -17.20
N VAL A 189 -4.45 0.10 -16.59
CA VAL A 189 -3.33 -0.81 -16.88
C VAL A 189 -3.21 -1.92 -15.85
N LEU A 190 -3.33 -1.60 -14.55
CA LEU A 190 -3.05 -2.52 -13.46
C LEU A 190 -4.24 -3.40 -13.07
N GLN A 191 -5.37 -3.25 -13.76
CA GLN A 191 -6.68 -3.84 -13.46
C GLN A 191 -7.27 -3.31 -12.16
N GLU A 192 -6.59 -3.48 -11.03
CA GLU A 192 -6.99 -2.95 -9.74
C GLU A 192 -5.84 -2.22 -9.02
N VAL A 193 -6.20 -1.23 -8.21
CA VAL A 193 -5.32 -0.55 -7.26
C VAL A 193 -6.00 -0.42 -5.90
N VAL A 194 -5.21 -0.07 -4.89
CA VAL A 194 -5.67 0.04 -3.51
C VAL A 194 -6.35 1.40 -3.28
N GLY A 195 -7.65 1.38 -3.01
CA GLY A 195 -8.39 2.48 -2.40
C GLY A 195 -8.48 2.31 -0.88
N ILE A 196 -8.51 3.42 -0.14
CA ILE A 196 -8.70 3.41 1.32
C ILE A 196 -9.86 4.32 1.72
N ALA A 197 -10.83 3.77 2.45
CA ALA A 197 -11.85 4.54 3.15
C ALA A 197 -11.41 4.73 4.60
N VAL A 198 -11.40 5.96 5.09
CA VAL A 198 -10.89 6.32 6.42
C VAL A 198 -11.93 7.06 7.24
N VAL A 199 -11.91 6.82 8.55
CA VAL A 199 -12.75 7.51 9.54
C VAL A 199 -11.88 8.45 10.35
N THR A 200 -12.12 9.75 10.25
CA THR A 200 -11.42 10.75 11.06
C THR A 200 -12.06 10.85 12.46
N PRO A 201 -11.27 10.85 13.56
CA PRO A 201 -11.80 11.05 14.90
C PRO A 201 -12.59 12.36 15.03
N ALA A 202 -13.59 12.38 15.91
CA ALA A 202 -14.37 13.59 16.17
C ALA A 202 -13.47 14.77 16.58
N ASN A 203 -13.66 15.93 15.96
CA ASN A 203 -12.88 17.17 16.16
C ASN A 203 -11.39 17.08 15.77
N ALA A 204 -10.93 16.00 15.13
CA ALA A 204 -9.59 15.91 14.58
C ALA A 204 -9.57 16.43 13.13
N PRO A 205 -8.46 17.04 12.68
CA PRO A 205 -8.29 17.34 11.28
C PRO A 205 -8.11 16.06 10.46
N ARG A 206 -8.75 15.98 9.30
CA ARG A 206 -8.56 14.88 8.34
C ARG A 206 -7.10 14.74 7.89
N ALA A 207 -6.70 13.53 7.56
CA ALA A 207 -5.40 13.21 6.97
C ALA A 207 -5.33 13.63 5.48
N CYS A 208 -4.17 13.49 4.86
CA CYS A 208 -4.03 13.55 3.40
C CYS A 208 -3.35 12.30 2.87
N LEU A 209 -3.57 12.01 1.59
CA LEU A 209 -3.02 10.85 0.91
C LEU A 209 -1.49 10.84 0.97
N ARG A 210 -0.81 11.94 0.65
CA ARG A 210 0.65 12.03 0.75
C ARG A 210 1.17 11.74 2.16
N GLY A 211 0.60 12.36 3.19
CA GLY A 211 0.98 12.12 4.58
C GLY A 211 0.78 10.65 4.95
N LEU A 212 -0.31 10.04 4.48
CA LEU A 212 -0.55 8.61 4.68
C LEU A 212 0.50 7.75 3.96
N GLN A 213 0.79 8.03 2.69
CA GLN A 213 1.76 7.30 1.88
C GLN A 213 3.16 7.37 2.50
N GLU A 214 3.56 8.53 2.99
CA GLU A 214 4.82 8.72 3.71
C GLU A 214 4.87 7.90 5.01
N ALA A 215 3.75 7.84 5.75
CA ALA A 215 3.67 7.08 7.00
C ALA A 215 3.73 5.57 6.79
N VAL A 216 3.18 5.04 5.69
CA VAL A 216 3.11 3.60 5.45
C VAL A 216 4.26 3.06 4.58
N LYS A 217 5.09 3.91 3.98
CA LYS A 217 6.15 3.48 3.03
C LYS A 217 7.18 2.52 3.62
N SER A 218 7.43 2.60 4.93
CA SER A 218 8.36 1.72 5.64
C SER A 218 7.77 0.35 5.95
N THR A 219 6.44 0.26 5.95
CA THR A 219 5.68 -0.93 6.36
C THR A 219 5.10 -1.69 5.17
N LEU A 220 4.73 -0.97 4.10
CA LEU A 220 4.10 -1.52 2.90
C LEU A 220 5.03 -1.38 1.68
N SER A 221 5.03 -2.39 0.80
CA SER A 221 5.61 -2.25 -0.54
C SER A 221 4.82 -1.24 -1.36
N SER A 222 5.47 -0.62 -2.36
CA SER A 222 4.87 0.41 -3.23
C SER A 222 3.56 -0.05 -3.91
N ALA A 223 3.44 -1.35 -4.22
CA ALA A 223 2.24 -1.96 -4.78
C ALA A 223 1.03 -1.93 -3.80
N LYS A 224 1.27 -1.96 -2.49
CA LYS A 224 0.22 -2.01 -1.46
C LYS A 224 -0.20 -0.64 -0.95
N VAL A 225 0.56 0.41 -1.28
CA VAL A 225 0.29 1.77 -0.84
C VAL A 225 -1.00 2.31 -1.49
N PRO A 226 -1.97 2.84 -0.70
CA PRO A 226 -3.19 3.41 -1.24
C PRO A 226 -2.97 4.58 -2.19
N VAL A 227 -3.77 4.63 -3.25
CA VAL A 227 -3.74 5.70 -4.26
C VAL A 227 -5.01 6.55 -4.29
N ILE A 228 -6.08 6.11 -3.64
CA ILE A 228 -7.33 6.88 -3.47
C ILE A 228 -7.70 6.92 -1.99
N MET A 229 -8.18 8.08 -1.54
CA MET A 229 -8.67 8.28 -0.17
C MET A 229 -10.13 8.71 -0.18
N VAL A 230 -10.97 7.98 0.56
CA VAL A 230 -12.38 8.29 0.77
C VAL A 230 -12.61 8.60 2.25
N PHE A 231 -13.11 9.79 2.56
CA PHE A 231 -13.48 10.17 3.93
C PHE A 231 -14.90 9.69 4.24
N MET A 232 -15.04 8.88 5.29
CA MET A 232 -16.31 8.37 5.79
C MET A 232 -16.43 8.62 7.30
N ASP A 233 -16.51 9.90 7.70
CA ASP A 233 -16.38 10.31 9.11
C ASP A 233 -17.43 9.69 10.05
N ALA A 234 -18.62 9.33 9.53
CA ALA A 234 -19.67 8.69 10.31
C ALA A 234 -19.41 7.20 10.63
N GLY A 235 -18.49 6.56 9.92
CA GLY A 235 -18.18 5.13 10.08
C GLY A 235 -17.87 4.42 8.77
N LEU A 236 -17.68 3.10 8.84
CA LEU A 236 -17.43 2.25 7.68
C LEU A 236 -18.62 1.33 7.41
N PRO A 237 -18.92 1.02 6.13
CA PRO A 237 -20.03 0.13 5.79
C PRO A 237 -19.90 -1.23 6.48
N THR A 238 -20.96 -1.66 7.17
CA THR A 238 -21.00 -2.97 7.82
C THR A 238 -22.32 -3.70 7.54
N ASN A 239 -22.23 -5.02 7.50
CA ASN A 239 -23.37 -5.94 7.45
C ASN A 239 -23.16 -7.04 8.50
N ASN A 240 -24.11 -7.22 9.42
CA ASN A 240 -24.00 -8.12 10.57
C ASN A 240 -22.68 -7.93 11.34
N ASN A 241 -22.30 -6.67 11.60
CA ASN A 241 -21.04 -6.24 12.23
C ASN A 241 -19.75 -6.59 11.46
N LYS A 242 -19.83 -7.12 10.24
CA LYS A 242 -18.68 -7.35 9.36
C LYS A 242 -18.50 -6.18 8.41
N LEU A 243 -17.26 -5.73 8.21
CA LEU A 243 -16.94 -4.71 7.22
C LEU A 243 -17.30 -5.19 5.81
N LEU A 244 -17.91 -4.30 5.02
CA LEU A 244 -18.36 -4.63 3.67
C LEU A 244 -17.52 -3.87 2.64
N ARG A 245 -16.58 -4.58 2.02
CA ARG A 245 -15.64 -4.02 1.01
C ARG A 245 -15.94 -4.41 -0.43
N ILE A 246 -16.62 -5.53 -0.65
CA ILE A 246 -16.93 -6.03 -2.01
C ILE A 246 -17.68 -4.96 -2.79
N ASN A 247 -17.19 -4.64 -3.99
CA ASN A 247 -17.74 -3.63 -4.90
C ASN A 247 -17.87 -2.22 -4.30
N LEU A 248 -17.09 -1.88 -3.26
CA LEU A 248 -17.20 -0.57 -2.61
C LEU A 248 -16.92 0.59 -3.58
N ALA A 249 -15.93 0.45 -4.47
CA ALA A 249 -15.63 1.46 -5.49
C ALA A 249 -16.83 1.70 -6.43
N SER A 250 -17.47 0.63 -6.90
CA SER A 250 -18.67 0.70 -7.75
C SER A 250 -19.85 1.32 -7.00
N ARG A 251 -20.07 0.95 -5.74
CA ARG A 251 -21.13 1.52 -4.90
C ARG A 251 -20.94 3.01 -4.66
N LEU A 252 -19.69 3.44 -4.49
CA LEU A 252 -19.32 4.85 -4.33
C LEU A 252 -19.36 5.63 -5.67
N GLY A 253 -19.52 4.94 -6.81
CA GLY A 253 -19.47 5.57 -8.13
C GLY A 253 -18.10 6.14 -8.48
N LEU A 254 -17.02 5.53 -7.97
CA LEU A 254 -15.67 5.99 -8.28
C LEU A 254 -15.33 5.72 -9.74
N PRO A 255 -14.71 6.68 -10.45
CA PRO A 255 -14.25 6.48 -11.81
C PRO A 255 -13.07 5.50 -11.85
N GLU A 256 -12.83 4.92 -13.02
CA GLU A 256 -11.58 4.23 -13.31
C GLU A 256 -10.41 5.21 -13.22
N ILE A 257 -9.34 4.78 -12.55
CA ILE A 257 -8.14 5.60 -12.35
C ILE A 257 -7.06 5.18 -13.34
N ALA A 258 -6.27 6.15 -13.75
CA ALA A 258 -5.07 5.93 -14.52
C ALA A 258 -3.87 6.54 -13.81
N ASP A 259 -2.68 6.14 -14.26
CA ASP A 259 -1.40 6.65 -13.78
C ASP A 259 -1.33 8.20 -13.82
N HIS A 260 -1.94 8.80 -14.84
CA HIS A 260 -1.97 10.25 -15.06
C HIS A 260 -3.12 10.99 -14.36
N THR A 261 -3.99 10.29 -13.61
CA THR A 261 -5.09 10.93 -12.88
C THR A 261 -4.51 11.89 -11.83
N PRO A 262 -4.83 13.20 -11.88
CA PRO A 262 -4.29 14.17 -10.92
C PRO A 262 -4.65 13.82 -9.48
N THR A 263 -3.78 14.17 -8.53
CA THR A 263 -4.01 13.95 -7.09
C THR A 263 -5.33 14.55 -6.61
N ALA A 264 -5.79 15.64 -7.23
CA ALA A 264 -7.07 16.27 -6.91
C ALA A 264 -8.28 15.38 -7.13
N HIS A 265 -8.23 14.47 -8.11
CA HIS A 265 -9.32 13.57 -8.44
C HIS A 265 -9.23 12.23 -7.69
N ARG A 266 -8.34 12.13 -6.70
CA ARG A 266 -8.12 10.92 -5.88
C ARG A 266 -8.71 11.05 -4.47
N TYR A 267 -9.45 12.11 -4.19
CA TYR A 267 -10.10 12.36 -2.91
C TYR A 267 -11.61 12.42 -3.04
N TYR A 268 -12.28 11.67 -2.17
CA TYR A 268 -13.74 11.61 -2.13
C TYR A 268 -14.25 11.73 -0.70
N GLU A 269 -15.47 12.20 -0.56
CA GLU A 269 -16.24 12.17 0.68
C GLU A 269 -17.51 11.35 0.45
N ALA A 270 -17.86 10.50 1.41
CA ALA A 270 -19.09 9.72 1.36
C ALA A 270 -19.63 9.51 2.77
N ASP A 271 -20.96 9.47 2.89
CA ASP A 271 -21.61 9.15 4.15
C ASP A 271 -21.72 7.63 4.34
N CYS A 272 -21.44 7.16 5.56
CA CYS A 272 -21.62 5.75 5.88
C CYS A 272 -23.10 5.38 5.75
N PRO A 273 -23.45 4.37 4.93
CA PRO A 273 -24.83 3.92 4.84
C PRO A 273 -25.28 3.29 6.18
N PRO A 274 -26.60 3.23 6.44
CA PRO A 274 -27.14 2.54 7.61
C PRO A 274 -26.67 1.08 7.70
N LEU A 275 -26.66 0.53 8.92
CA LEU A 275 -26.29 -0.86 9.17
C LEU A 275 -27.11 -1.81 8.29
N ASN A 276 -26.45 -2.83 7.74
CA ASN A 276 -27.06 -3.86 6.90
C ASN A 276 -27.69 -3.36 5.58
N THR A 277 -27.23 -2.21 5.07
CA THR A 277 -27.63 -1.73 3.74
C THR A 277 -27.23 -2.75 2.66
N PRO A 278 -28.13 -3.14 1.74
CA PRO A 278 -27.83 -4.08 0.66
C PRO A 278 -26.65 -3.66 -0.22
N MET A 279 -25.90 -4.63 -0.75
CA MET A 279 -24.75 -4.37 -1.63
C MET A 279 -25.13 -3.70 -2.96
N SER A 280 -26.38 -3.87 -3.41
CA SER A 280 -26.90 -3.24 -4.62
C SER A 280 -27.17 -1.73 -4.45
N THR A 281 -27.23 -1.23 -3.22
CA THR A 281 -27.56 0.18 -2.96
C THR A 281 -26.30 1.04 -3.13
N PRO A 282 -26.34 2.08 -3.99
CA PRO A 282 -25.23 3.01 -4.15
C PRO A 282 -25.04 3.86 -2.90
N ILE A 283 -23.80 4.26 -2.65
CA ILE A 283 -23.41 5.16 -1.56
C ILE A 283 -23.08 6.50 -2.23
N PRO A 284 -23.87 7.57 -1.97
CA PRO A 284 -23.55 8.89 -2.51
C PRO A 284 -22.15 9.31 -2.11
N SER A 285 -21.33 9.65 -3.10
CA SER A 285 -20.00 10.21 -2.90
C SER A 285 -19.83 11.47 -3.73
N ARG A 286 -18.89 12.34 -3.31
CA ARG A 286 -18.50 13.54 -4.04
C ARG A 286 -16.98 13.70 -4.00
N GLY A 287 -16.41 14.25 -5.07
CA GLY A 287 -15.00 14.66 -5.08
C GLY A 287 -14.76 15.78 -4.05
N LEU A 288 -13.60 15.75 -3.41
CA LEU A 288 -13.22 16.77 -2.43
C LEU A 288 -12.71 18.04 -3.13
N SER A 289 -13.32 19.18 -2.84
CA SER A 289 -12.79 20.50 -3.22
C SER A 289 -12.15 21.18 -2.01
N ILE A 290 -10.95 21.74 -2.17
CA ILE A 290 -10.26 22.45 -1.09
C ILE A 290 -10.67 23.92 -1.08
N ASP A 291 -11.25 24.37 0.03
CA ASP A 291 -11.40 25.80 0.31
C ASP A 291 -10.14 26.34 1.01
N HIS A 292 -9.47 27.29 0.37
CA HIS A 292 -8.27 27.94 0.89
C HIS A 292 -8.56 29.04 1.92
N HIS A 293 -9.83 29.42 2.15
CA HIS A 293 -10.18 30.43 3.15
C HIS A 293 -9.73 30.03 4.56
N CYS A 294 -9.90 28.75 4.92
CA CYS A 294 -9.47 28.24 6.23
C CYS A 294 -7.95 28.36 6.40
N LEU A 295 -7.17 27.95 5.39
CA LEU A 295 -5.71 28.10 5.36
C LEU A 295 -5.31 29.57 5.53
N ARG A 296 -5.90 30.49 4.75
CA ARG A 296 -5.60 31.93 4.84
C ARG A 296 -5.89 32.46 6.25
N SER A 297 -7.04 32.11 6.82
CA SER A 297 -7.45 32.55 8.16
C SER A 297 -6.52 32.04 9.27
N VAL A 298 -6.14 30.77 9.23
CA VAL A 298 -5.22 30.17 10.21
C VAL A 298 -3.82 30.78 10.08
N CYS A 299 -3.29 30.89 8.85
CA CYS A 299 -1.99 31.52 8.63
C CYS A 299 -1.97 33.00 9.08
N GLN A 300 -3.04 33.77 8.88
CA GLN A 300 -3.12 35.16 9.35
C GLN A 300 -3.12 35.30 10.88
N LYS A 301 -3.62 34.30 11.61
CA LYS A 301 -3.59 34.29 13.09
C LYS A 301 -2.20 33.95 13.62
N VAL A 302 -1.49 33.05 12.94
CA VAL A 302 -0.15 32.59 13.32
C VAL A 302 0.93 33.60 12.91
N LEU A 303 0.81 34.19 11.71
CA LEU A 303 1.75 35.15 11.18
C LEU A 303 1.59 36.52 11.86
N SER A 304 2.71 37.16 12.19
CA SER A 304 2.67 38.53 12.71
C SER A 304 2.08 39.51 11.68
N ARG A 305 1.42 40.59 12.13
CA ARG A 305 0.82 41.64 11.28
C ARG A 305 1.77 42.28 10.25
N LYS A 306 3.08 42.04 10.39
CA LYS A 306 4.16 42.51 9.52
C LYS A 306 4.29 41.71 8.22
N TYR A 307 3.71 40.51 8.16
CA TYR A 307 3.72 39.67 6.96
C TYR A 307 2.40 39.77 6.20
N GLU A 308 2.48 39.50 4.91
CA GLU A 308 1.38 39.30 3.99
C GLU A 308 1.51 37.91 3.39
N LEU A 309 0.38 37.31 3.03
CA LEU A 309 0.34 35.97 2.46
C LEU A 309 -0.45 35.95 1.16
N HIS A 310 -0.03 35.07 0.26
CA HIS A 310 -0.75 34.71 -0.94
C HIS A 310 -0.77 33.19 -1.06
N VAL A 311 -1.93 32.62 -1.32
CA VAL A 311 -2.07 31.19 -1.61
C VAL A 311 -2.17 31.08 -3.13
N ARG A 312 -1.21 30.39 -3.74
CA ARG A 312 -1.26 30.05 -5.16
C ARG A 312 -2.16 28.83 -5.32
N GLU A 313 -3.21 29.02 -6.10
CA GLU A 313 -4.18 28.00 -6.47
C GLU A 313 -3.68 27.42 -7.79
N ASP A 314 -2.79 26.43 -7.73
CA ASP A 314 -2.40 25.68 -8.93
C ASP A 314 -3.46 24.60 -9.17
N GLU A 315 -4.07 24.59 -10.34
CA GLU A 315 -5.09 23.62 -10.71
C GLU A 315 -4.53 22.18 -10.76
N THR A 316 -3.20 22.02 -10.88
CA THR A 316 -2.57 20.72 -11.13
C THR A 316 -2.16 19.95 -9.88
N ASP A 317 -1.86 20.61 -8.75
CA ASP A 317 -1.12 19.96 -7.65
C ASP A 317 -1.98 19.58 -6.41
N PHE A 318 -3.30 19.84 -6.43
CA PHE A 318 -4.28 19.69 -5.31
C PHE A 318 -3.93 20.42 -4.01
N TYR A 319 -2.71 20.27 -3.52
CA TYR A 319 -2.20 20.91 -2.33
C TYR A 319 -1.87 22.39 -2.61
N PRO A 320 -2.19 23.30 -1.67
CA PRO A 320 -1.90 24.71 -1.85
C PRO A 320 -0.39 24.99 -1.81
N GLU A 321 0.05 26.02 -2.52
CA GLU A 321 1.35 26.66 -2.27
C GLU A 321 1.16 28.00 -1.58
N LEU A 322 1.94 28.24 -0.53
CA LEU A 322 1.86 29.43 0.30
C LEU A 322 3.08 30.32 0.06
N LEU A 323 2.84 31.55 -0.38
CA LEU A 323 3.84 32.61 -0.45
C LEU A 323 3.67 33.51 0.78
N VAL A 324 4.75 33.75 1.51
CA VAL A 324 4.77 34.66 2.67
C VAL A 324 5.80 35.75 2.42
N ALA A 325 5.39 37.02 2.52
CA ALA A 325 6.24 38.17 2.23
C ALA A 325 6.12 39.25 3.32
N PRO A 326 7.15 40.06 3.60
CA PRO A 326 7.02 41.19 4.51
C PRO A 326 6.21 42.32 3.86
N LYS A 327 5.29 42.97 4.60
CA LYS A 327 4.51 44.12 4.09
C LYS A 327 5.36 45.36 3.77
N VAL A 328 6.49 45.50 4.46
CA VAL A 328 7.40 46.64 4.30
C VAL A 328 8.81 46.10 4.15
N ARG A 329 9.57 46.67 3.21
CA ARG A 329 10.98 46.36 3.00
C ARG A 329 11.74 46.66 4.30
N ARG A 330 12.30 45.63 4.95
CA ARG A 330 13.05 45.78 6.20
C ARG A 330 14.52 45.39 6.01
N ASN A 331 15.40 46.26 6.49
CA ASN A 331 16.79 45.92 6.77
C ASN A 331 16.84 44.96 7.98
N SER A 332 17.07 43.68 7.70
CA SER A 332 18.00 42.79 8.41
C SER A 332 17.90 42.62 9.94
N ASN A 333 16.72 42.57 10.57
CA ASN A 333 16.57 42.09 11.97
C ASN A 333 15.14 41.60 12.33
N ALA A 334 14.42 40.95 11.42
CA ALA A 334 13.18 40.25 11.76
C ALA A 334 13.50 38.80 12.15
N SER A 335 12.84 38.27 13.19
CA SER A 335 12.87 36.85 13.53
C SER A 335 12.74 36.01 12.25
N ILE A 336 13.73 35.17 11.98
CA ILE A 336 13.74 34.29 10.81
C ILE A 336 12.54 33.36 10.97
N LEU A 337 11.48 33.63 10.21
CA LEU A 337 10.35 32.73 10.12
C LEU A 337 10.86 31.50 9.35
N SER A 338 10.84 30.31 9.96
CA SER A 338 11.10 29.07 9.22
C SER A 338 9.79 28.54 8.65
N ALA A 339 9.86 27.93 7.45
CA ALA A 339 8.73 27.21 6.87
C ALA A 339 8.28 26.05 7.77
N GLU A 340 9.22 25.34 8.39
CA GLU A 340 8.96 24.18 9.26
C GLU A 340 8.14 24.60 10.49
N THR A 341 8.59 25.65 11.18
CA THR A 341 7.86 26.20 12.34
C THR A 341 6.46 26.68 11.97
N LEU A 342 6.28 27.23 10.76
CA LEU A 342 4.97 27.63 10.28
C LEU A 342 4.06 26.41 10.05
N VAL A 343 4.58 25.34 9.43
CA VAL A 343 3.83 24.07 9.23
C VAL A 343 3.41 23.49 10.57
N GLU A 344 4.33 23.38 11.54
CA GLU A 344 4.02 22.87 12.88
C GLU A 344 2.89 23.65 13.57
N GLN A 345 2.90 24.98 13.44
CA GLN A 345 1.89 25.85 14.04
C GLN A 345 0.51 25.73 13.38
N ILE A 346 0.45 25.49 12.07
CA ILE A 346 -0.83 25.39 11.34
C ILE A 346 -1.37 23.95 11.27
N ALA A 347 -0.51 22.93 11.38
CA ALA A 347 -0.87 21.54 11.15
C ALA A 347 -1.97 21.02 12.10
N SER A 348 -2.01 21.51 13.35
CA SER A 348 -3.01 21.11 14.35
C SER A 348 -4.43 21.62 14.03
N SER A 349 -4.53 22.70 13.25
CA SER A 349 -5.80 23.40 12.97
C SER A 349 -6.33 23.17 11.56
N LEU A 350 -5.53 22.54 10.68
CA LEU A 350 -5.85 22.33 9.27
C LEU A 350 -5.89 20.85 8.92
N HIS A 351 -6.78 20.49 7.99
CA HIS A 351 -6.76 19.18 7.36
C HIS A 351 -5.44 18.98 6.61
N GLY A 352 -4.94 17.75 6.55
CA GLY A 352 -3.64 17.44 5.97
C GLY A 352 -3.52 17.86 4.50
N TYR A 353 -4.65 17.90 3.78
CA TYR A 353 -4.72 18.34 2.39
C TYR A 353 -4.76 19.87 2.25
N GLN A 354 -5.11 20.60 3.31
CA GLN A 354 -5.06 22.07 3.36
C GLN A 354 -3.68 22.60 3.75
N ILE A 355 -2.81 21.75 4.31
CA ILE A 355 -1.44 22.13 4.66
C ILE A 355 -0.68 22.35 3.34
N PRO A 356 -0.02 23.51 3.16
CA PRO A 356 0.71 23.78 1.94
C PRO A 356 1.78 22.75 1.68
N ASN A 357 1.90 22.31 0.43
CA ASN A 357 3.03 21.49 0.02
C ASN A 357 4.31 22.33 0.04
N ARG A 358 4.21 23.58 -0.42
CA ARG A 358 5.33 24.50 -0.55
C ARG A 358 5.05 25.78 0.20
N ILE A 359 6.04 26.23 0.96
CA ILE A 359 6.04 27.54 1.61
C ILE A 359 7.25 28.30 1.09
N ARG A 360 7.02 29.36 0.33
CA ARG A 360 8.08 30.25 -0.17
C ARG A 360 8.08 31.53 0.65
N LEU A 361 9.23 31.82 1.25
CA LEU A 361 9.45 33.04 2.04
C LEU A 361 10.11 34.09 1.16
N LEU A 362 9.43 35.19 0.88
CA LEU A 362 9.95 36.30 0.08
C LEU A 362 10.65 37.33 0.98
N THR A 363 11.72 37.95 0.46
CA THR A 363 12.49 39.01 1.16
C THR A 363 11.92 40.40 0.87
N MET A 364 11.13 40.50 -0.20
CA MET A 364 10.47 41.70 -0.67
C MET A 364 8.95 41.57 -0.52
N PRO A 365 8.21 42.68 -0.33
CA PRO A 365 6.75 42.66 -0.34
C PRO A 365 6.17 42.04 -1.61
N LEU A 366 4.96 41.49 -1.50
CA LEU A 366 4.27 40.89 -2.65
C LEU A 366 4.17 41.89 -3.81
N PRO A 367 4.63 41.54 -5.02
CA PRO A 367 4.56 42.42 -6.18
C PRO A 367 3.11 42.75 -6.54
N ARG A 368 2.83 44.03 -6.76
CA ARG A 368 1.52 44.53 -7.15
C ARG A 368 1.64 45.40 -8.40
N THR A 369 0.67 45.27 -9.27
CA THR A 369 0.45 46.12 -10.44
C THR A 369 0.10 47.55 -10.02
N ARG A 370 0.15 48.51 -10.95
CA ARG A 370 -0.22 49.91 -10.68
C ARG A 370 -1.68 50.09 -10.23
N SER A 371 -2.56 49.14 -10.54
CA SER A 371 -3.96 49.10 -10.08
C SER A 371 -4.13 48.48 -8.69
N GLY A 372 -3.05 47.98 -8.07
CA GLY A 372 -3.06 47.38 -6.74
C GLY A 372 -3.33 45.87 -6.70
N SER A 373 -3.69 45.25 -7.83
CA SER A 373 -3.80 43.79 -7.97
C SER A 373 -2.42 43.13 -7.92
N LEU A 374 -2.34 41.89 -7.45
CA LEU A 374 -1.09 41.12 -7.45
C LEU A 374 -0.54 40.96 -8.88
N ASP A 375 0.75 41.20 -9.05
CA ASP A 375 1.44 41.08 -10.34
C ASP A 375 2.05 39.68 -10.45
N SER A 376 1.41 38.80 -11.22
CA SER A 376 1.83 37.40 -11.39
C SER A 376 3.23 37.27 -12.00
N ILE A 377 3.57 38.12 -12.99
CA ILE A 377 4.86 38.08 -13.69
C ILE A 377 5.98 38.52 -12.74
N ALA A 378 5.76 39.62 -12.02
CA ALA A 378 6.75 40.09 -11.05
C ALA A 378 6.85 39.14 -9.83
N MET A 379 5.76 38.44 -9.48
CA MET A 379 5.75 37.41 -8.44
C MET A 379 6.58 36.19 -8.82
N GLU A 380 6.45 35.67 -10.04
CA GLU A 380 7.32 34.60 -10.54
C GLU A 380 8.80 35.00 -10.49
N LYS A 381 9.11 36.23 -10.91
CA LYS A 381 10.47 36.77 -10.81
C LYS A 381 10.95 36.87 -9.37
N ALA A 382 10.08 37.24 -8.43
CA ALA A 382 10.42 37.33 -7.01
C ALA A 382 10.60 35.95 -6.37
N ILE A 383 9.80 34.95 -6.76
CA ILE A 383 9.98 33.55 -6.33
C ILE A 383 11.33 33.04 -6.83
N ASN A 384 11.65 33.23 -8.11
CA ASN A 384 12.92 32.83 -8.71
C ASN A 384 14.13 33.52 -8.05
N ASN A 385 13.96 34.77 -7.61
CA ASN A 385 15.02 35.54 -6.93
C ASN A 385 15.12 35.29 -5.42
N THR A 386 14.08 34.75 -4.78
CA THR A 386 14.07 34.48 -3.32
C THR A 386 14.20 33.01 -2.96
N LEU A 387 14.29 32.13 -3.94
CA LEU A 387 15.08 30.92 -3.73
C LEU A 387 16.41 31.38 -3.11
N PRO A 388 16.71 31.03 -1.85
CA PRO A 388 17.98 31.40 -1.27
C PRO A 388 19.06 30.88 -2.21
N ALA A 389 20.26 31.44 -2.12
CA ALA A 389 21.48 30.73 -2.50
C ALA A 389 21.71 29.43 -1.65
N ALA A 390 20.63 28.73 -1.28
CA ALA A 390 20.56 27.29 -1.06
C ALA A 390 20.29 26.55 -2.40
N ALA A 391 19.83 27.27 -3.44
CA ALA A 391 19.89 26.86 -4.84
C ALA A 391 21.33 26.87 -5.43
N THR A 392 22.35 27.18 -4.60
CA THR A 392 23.77 26.91 -4.91
C THR A 392 24.32 25.78 -4.05
N GLY A 393 23.50 24.76 -3.79
CA GLY A 393 23.95 23.50 -3.22
C GLY A 393 23.52 22.27 -4.02
N LEU A 394 22.76 22.42 -5.12
CA LEU A 394 22.53 21.27 -6.00
C LEU A 394 23.89 20.82 -6.50
N SER A 395 24.30 19.61 -6.12
CA SER A 395 25.50 19.00 -6.69
C SER A 395 25.38 18.99 -8.23
N ASN A 396 26.49 18.87 -8.95
CA ASN A 396 26.45 18.71 -10.40
C ASN A 396 25.52 17.55 -10.82
N THR A 397 25.35 16.55 -9.94
CA THR A 397 24.43 15.43 -10.14
C THR A 397 22.98 15.85 -9.88
N GLU A 398 22.68 16.52 -8.77
CA GLU A 398 21.32 16.99 -8.46
C GLU A 398 20.76 17.96 -9.51
N SER A 399 21.59 18.88 -10.03
CA SER A 399 21.17 19.84 -11.07
C SER A 399 20.76 19.14 -12.36
N ARG A 400 21.50 18.10 -12.77
CA ARG A 400 21.18 17.32 -13.97
C ARG A 400 19.95 16.42 -13.78
N ILE A 401 19.71 15.93 -12.57
CA ILE A 401 18.48 15.20 -12.24
C ILE A 401 17.28 16.15 -12.26
N ALA A 402 17.42 17.35 -11.70
CA ALA A 402 16.40 18.39 -11.75
C ALA A 402 16.04 18.79 -13.19
N GLU A 403 17.04 18.87 -14.07
CA GLU A 403 16.84 19.12 -15.50
C GLU A 403 16.05 17.98 -16.17
N ALA A 404 16.37 16.72 -15.86
CA ALA A 404 15.61 15.58 -16.35
C ALA A 404 14.16 15.58 -15.83
N PHE A 405 13.95 15.97 -14.57
CA PHE A 405 12.60 16.15 -13.99
C PHE A 405 11.83 17.22 -14.76
N ALA A 406 12.42 18.41 -14.94
CA ALA A 406 11.80 19.53 -15.64
C ALA A 406 11.38 19.17 -17.06
N GLN A 407 12.24 18.46 -17.80
CA GLN A 407 11.94 18.02 -19.17
C GLN A 407 10.80 16.99 -19.23
N ILE A 408 10.78 16.04 -18.30
CA ILE A 408 9.83 14.90 -18.34
C ILE A 408 8.47 15.28 -17.77
N LEU A 409 8.47 16.10 -16.72
CA LEU A 409 7.27 16.57 -16.05
C LEU A 409 6.68 17.81 -16.73
N VAL A 410 7.40 18.39 -17.70
CA VAL A 410 7.02 19.60 -18.45
C VAL A 410 6.72 20.75 -17.48
N LYS A 411 7.61 20.95 -16.51
CA LYS A 411 7.54 22.03 -15.51
C LYS A 411 8.84 22.84 -15.54
N PRO A 412 8.83 24.15 -15.21
CA PRO A 412 10.02 24.97 -15.22
C PRO A 412 11.03 24.50 -14.15
N MET A 413 12.33 24.62 -14.46
CA MET A 413 13.42 24.23 -13.55
C MET A 413 13.35 24.93 -12.17
N SER A 414 12.78 26.14 -12.12
CA SER A 414 12.54 26.90 -10.88
C SER A 414 11.63 26.18 -9.89
N ASP A 415 10.84 25.22 -10.37
CA ASP A 415 9.92 24.46 -9.55
C ASP A 415 10.58 23.24 -8.90
N PHE A 416 11.89 23.01 -9.04
CA PHE A 416 12.55 21.83 -8.46
C PHE A 416 13.66 22.22 -7.47
N ASP A 417 13.72 21.50 -6.36
CA ASP A 417 14.75 21.56 -5.32
C ASP A 417 15.18 20.14 -4.89
N GLY A 418 16.23 20.00 -4.08
CA GLY A 418 16.74 18.68 -3.66
C GLY A 418 15.69 17.79 -2.98
N SER A 419 14.73 18.39 -2.28
CA SER A 419 13.60 17.70 -1.65
C SER A 419 12.44 17.36 -2.59
N SER A 420 12.50 17.78 -3.86
CA SER A 420 11.39 17.60 -4.79
C SER A 420 11.21 16.13 -5.16
N ASP A 421 10.04 15.59 -4.85
CA ASP A 421 9.65 14.20 -5.10
C ASP A 421 9.05 14.04 -6.51
N PHE A 422 9.57 13.10 -7.30
CA PHE A 422 9.14 12.89 -8.69
C PHE A 422 7.63 12.68 -8.84
N PHE A 423 7.02 11.92 -7.92
CA PHE A 423 5.62 11.54 -8.01
C PHE A 423 4.71 12.67 -7.52
N ASP A 424 5.17 13.50 -6.58
CA ASP A 424 4.44 14.69 -6.14
C ASP A 424 4.25 15.71 -7.29
N PHE A 425 5.18 15.76 -8.26
CA PHE A 425 5.07 16.61 -9.45
C PHE A 425 4.29 15.98 -10.62
N GLY A 426 3.55 14.89 -10.37
CA GLY A 426 2.79 14.20 -11.41
C GLY A 426 3.64 13.25 -12.26
N GLY A 427 4.73 12.73 -11.71
CA GLY A 427 5.45 11.59 -12.25
C GLY A 427 4.61 10.31 -12.18
N ASP A 428 4.62 9.55 -13.27
CA ASP A 428 3.94 8.26 -13.39
C ASP A 428 4.91 7.14 -13.80
N SER A 429 4.44 5.90 -13.93
CA SER A 429 5.31 4.76 -14.27
C SER A 429 5.99 4.90 -15.64
N MET A 430 5.33 5.52 -16.62
CA MET A 430 5.91 5.77 -17.95
C MET A 430 6.95 6.89 -17.91
N LYS A 431 6.65 7.99 -17.23
CA LYS A 431 7.58 9.11 -17.01
C LYS A 431 8.77 8.67 -16.15
N ALA A 432 8.55 7.79 -15.18
CA ALA A 432 9.58 7.14 -14.37
C ALA A 432 10.52 6.30 -15.25
N GLY A 433 9.97 5.48 -16.16
CA GLY A 433 10.76 4.73 -17.13
C GLY A 433 11.59 5.63 -18.05
N ARG A 434 11.00 6.73 -18.54
CA ARG A 434 11.71 7.75 -19.34
C ARG A 434 12.80 8.45 -18.53
N LEU A 435 12.52 8.81 -17.29
CA LEU A 435 13.48 9.41 -16.37
C LEU A 435 14.65 8.47 -16.13
N LEU A 436 14.38 7.20 -15.84
CA LEU A 436 15.42 6.19 -15.68
C LEU A 436 16.27 6.04 -16.95
N SER A 437 15.66 6.08 -18.13
CA SER A 437 16.37 6.02 -19.41
C SER A 437 17.33 7.21 -19.58
N VAL A 438 16.84 8.42 -19.28
CA VAL A 438 17.65 9.65 -19.31
C VAL A 438 18.78 9.57 -18.29
N LEU A 439 18.49 9.17 -17.03
CA LEU A 439 19.51 9.05 -15.98
C LEU A 439 20.58 7.99 -16.31
N ARG A 440 20.17 6.81 -16.80
CA ARG A 440 21.10 5.75 -17.24
C ARG A 440 22.04 6.24 -18.34
N ARG A 441 21.50 6.96 -19.33
CA ARG A 441 22.27 7.52 -20.45
C ARG A 441 23.21 8.63 -19.99
N ASP A 442 22.70 9.57 -19.21
CA ASP A 442 23.37 10.82 -18.87
C ASP A 442 24.45 10.63 -17.79
N PHE A 443 24.28 9.64 -16.92
CA PHE A 443 25.22 9.32 -15.85
C PHE A 443 26.01 8.02 -16.11
N LYS A 444 25.69 7.26 -17.17
CA LYS A 444 26.32 5.97 -17.53
C LYS A 444 26.26 4.91 -16.42
N ILE A 445 25.14 4.86 -15.71
CA ILE A 445 24.90 3.94 -14.58
C ILE A 445 23.77 2.95 -14.90
N ARG A 446 23.75 1.81 -14.20
CA ARG A 446 22.64 0.85 -14.23
C ARG A 446 21.75 1.04 -13.01
N LEU A 447 20.66 1.77 -13.17
CA LEU A 447 19.60 1.93 -12.17
C LEU A 447 18.48 0.92 -12.41
N ALA A 448 18.09 0.13 -11.41
CA ALA A 448 16.83 -0.63 -11.44
C ALA A 448 15.63 0.32 -11.23
N ILE A 449 14.44 -0.06 -11.71
CA ILE A 449 13.25 0.79 -11.56
C ILE A 449 12.85 0.96 -10.09
N ASP A 450 13.06 -0.08 -9.28
CA ASP A 450 12.78 -0.08 -7.84
C ASP A 450 13.58 1.00 -7.10
N ALA A 451 14.76 1.36 -7.61
CA ALA A 451 15.60 2.40 -7.02
C ALA A 451 14.95 3.80 -7.10
N LEU A 452 14.14 4.08 -8.13
CA LEU A 452 13.41 5.35 -8.24
C LEU A 452 12.23 5.42 -7.24
N PHE A 453 11.60 4.28 -6.96
CA PHE A 453 10.53 4.21 -5.97
C PHE A 453 11.07 4.28 -4.54
N ALA A 454 12.29 3.81 -4.31
CA ALA A 454 12.99 3.93 -3.03
C ALA A 454 13.56 5.35 -2.82
N ALA A 455 14.22 5.90 -3.83
CA ALA A 455 14.82 7.24 -3.82
C ALA A 455 13.95 8.18 -4.67
N ARG A 456 12.90 8.74 -4.06
CA ARG A 456 11.88 9.52 -4.77
C ARG A 456 12.26 10.99 -5.02
N THR A 457 13.17 11.53 -4.21
CA THR A 457 13.58 12.94 -4.27
C THR A 457 14.84 13.14 -5.10
N ILE A 458 15.04 14.35 -5.62
CA ILE A 458 16.23 14.72 -6.39
C ILE A 458 17.53 14.47 -5.60
N SER A 459 17.57 14.83 -4.33
CA SER A 459 18.74 14.58 -3.46
C SER A 459 18.96 13.10 -3.19
N ALA A 460 17.90 12.33 -2.94
CA ALA A 460 18.03 10.88 -2.73
C ALA A 460 18.53 10.17 -4.00
N LEU A 461 18.02 10.57 -5.18
CA LEU A 461 18.50 10.07 -6.46
C LEU A 461 19.95 10.46 -6.71
N ALA A 462 20.34 11.70 -6.38
CA ALA A 462 21.72 12.14 -6.57
C ALA A 462 22.69 11.36 -5.70
N LEU A 463 22.36 11.12 -4.43
CA LEU A 463 23.15 10.26 -3.55
C LEU A 463 23.31 8.86 -4.11
N LEU A 464 22.24 8.28 -4.68
CA LEU A 464 22.28 6.95 -5.26
C LEU A 464 23.10 6.91 -6.56
N VAL A 465 22.96 7.92 -7.42
CA VAL A 465 23.75 8.10 -8.64
C VAL A 465 25.23 8.30 -8.31
N ASP A 466 25.54 9.12 -7.31
CA ASP A 466 26.91 9.40 -6.88
C ASP A 466 27.54 8.17 -6.21
N ALA A 467 26.80 7.40 -5.41
CA ALA A 467 27.25 6.12 -4.87
C ALA A 467 27.57 5.10 -5.98
N THR A 468 26.71 5.03 -7.02
CA THR A 468 26.91 4.12 -8.16
C THR A 468 28.07 4.56 -9.07
N LYS A 469 28.42 5.86 -9.05
CA LYS A 469 29.58 6.42 -9.77
C LYS A 469 30.89 6.32 -9.00
N ALA A 470 30.83 6.34 -7.67
CA ALA A 470 32.00 6.25 -6.79
C ALA A 470 32.61 4.84 -6.77
N GLU A 471 31.88 3.83 -7.21
CA GLU A 471 32.46 2.56 -7.66
C GLU A 471 33.15 2.78 -9.01
N PRO A 472 34.49 2.79 -9.08
CA PRO A 472 35.18 3.03 -10.33
C PRO A 472 34.83 1.91 -11.30
N THR A 473 34.68 2.30 -12.56
CA THR A 473 34.67 1.42 -13.73
C THR A 473 35.92 0.53 -13.70
N ALA A 474 35.81 -0.64 -13.06
CA ALA A 474 36.69 -1.75 -13.37
C ALA A 474 36.40 -2.11 -14.82
N THR A 475 37.40 -1.85 -15.65
CA THR A 475 37.60 -2.32 -17.01
C THR A 475 36.70 -3.47 -17.40
N ALA A 476 35.96 -3.27 -18.50
CA ALA A 476 35.46 -4.33 -19.33
C ALA A 476 36.63 -5.18 -19.85
N THR A 477 37.05 -6.14 -19.03
CA THR A 477 37.63 -7.40 -19.47
C THR A 477 36.56 -8.44 -19.21
N ASN A 478 36.17 -9.16 -20.26
CA ASN A 478 35.38 -10.39 -20.14
C ASN A 478 36.11 -11.33 -19.18
N ASP A 479 35.69 -11.32 -17.92
CA ASP A 479 35.90 -12.38 -16.94
C ASP A 479 34.82 -12.17 -15.88
N GLU A 480 33.84 -13.08 -15.87
CA GLU A 480 32.81 -13.17 -14.86
C GLU A 480 33.46 -13.41 -13.48
N LYS A 481 33.69 -12.32 -12.72
CA LYS A 481 33.94 -12.40 -11.28
C LYS A 481 32.66 -12.08 -10.51
N MET A 482 32.00 -13.17 -10.18
CA MET A 482 31.03 -13.39 -9.11
C MET A 482 31.28 -12.49 -7.89
N VAL A 483 30.26 -11.74 -7.49
CA VAL A 483 30.18 -11.07 -6.17
C VAL A 483 30.16 -12.17 -5.10
N PRO A 484 30.87 -12.05 -3.95
CA PRO A 484 30.88 -13.10 -2.95
C PRO A 484 29.54 -13.16 -2.23
N ASP A 485 28.89 -14.32 -2.34
CA ASP A 485 27.83 -14.78 -1.44
C ASP A 485 28.30 -14.65 0.02
N LYS A 486 27.70 -13.73 0.78
CA LYS A 486 27.67 -13.86 2.23
C LYS A 486 26.61 -14.89 2.58
N LEU A 487 27.01 -16.16 2.50
CA LEU A 487 26.31 -17.28 3.12
C LEU A 487 26.27 -17.07 4.64
N LEU A 488 25.11 -17.40 5.23
CA LEU A 488 24.89 -17.46 6.66
C LEU A 488 26.01 -18.28 7.35
N PRO A 489 26.41 -17.93 8.58
CA PRO A 489 27.53 -18.57 9.25
C PRO A 489 27.21 -20.06 9.49
N GLY A 490 27.96 -20.95 8.83
CA GLY A 490 27.86 -22.41 9.01
C GLY A 490 27.90 -23.27 7.73
N LEU A 491 27.95 -22.69 6.53
CA LEU A 491 28.03 -23.45 5.27
C LEU A 491 29.35 -23.17 4.53
N GLU A 492 30.34 -24.03 4.73
CA GLU A 492 31.69 -23.86 4.14
C GLU A 492 31.82 -24.39 2.70
N LYS A 493 30.80 -25.06 2.13
CA LYS A 493 30.85 -25.56 0.73
C LYS A 493 29.48 -25.52 0.05
N THR A 494 29.43 -24.89 -1.12
CA THR A 494 28.39 -25.09 -2.12
C THR A 494 28.79 -26.25 -3.04
N CYS A 495 28.14 -27.40 -2.90
CA CYS A 495 28.30 -28.50 -3.84
C CYS A 495 27.39 -28.26 -5.05
N SER A 496 27.81 -27.39 -5.97
CA SER A 496 27.22 -27.35 -7.30
C SER A 496 27.67 -28.60 -8.06
N SER A 497 26.72 -29.48 -8.37
CA SER A 497 27.01 -30.77 -9.01
C SER A 497 27.45 -30.55 -10.46
N SER A 498 28.76 -30.46 -10.66
CA SER A 498 29.39 -30.49 -11.99
C SER A 498 29.67 -31.92 -12.45
N ASP A 499 29.13 -32.91 -11.73
CA ASP A 499 29.37 -34.33 -12.02
C ASP A 499 28.62 -34.69 -13.31
N PRO A 500 29.36 -35.06 -14.39
CA PRO A 500 28.75 -35.38 -15.68
C PRO A 500 27.70 -36.48 -15.57
N LEU A 501 27.86 -37.39 -14.61
CA LEU A 501 26.96 -38.52 -14.41
C LEU A 501 25.61 -38.07 -13.86
N LEU A 502 25.59 -37.05 -12.98
CA LEU A 502 24.38 -36.47 -12.42
C LEU A 502 23.63 -35.60 -13.44
N LEU A 503 24.36 -34.87 -14.29
CA LEU A 503 23.78 -34.13 -15.42
C LEU A 503 23.15 -35.08 -16.46
N VAL A 504 23.78 -36.22 -16.73
CA VAL A 504 23.21 -37.26 -17.60
C VAL A 504 21.95 -37.87 -16.98
N ILE A 505 21.93 -38.11 -15.66
CA ILE A 505 20.72 -38.58 -14.96
C ILE A 505 19.58 -37.54 -15.05
N GLN A 506 19.89 -36.24 -14.93
CA GLN A 506 18.89 -35.18 -15.09
C GLN A 506 18.40 -35.00 -16.53
N LEU A 507 19.12 -35.51 -17.53
CA LEU A 507 18.69 -35.55 -18.94
C LEU A 507 17.73 -36.71 -19.24
N ILE A 508 17.66 -37.75 -18.40
CA ILE A 508 16.77 -38.93 -18.60
C ILE A 508 15.27 -38.55 -18.70
N PRO A 509 14.72 -37.66 -17.85
CA PRO A 509 13.32 -37.24 -17.98
C PRO A 509 13.03 -36.57 -19.33
N ILE A 510 14.00 -35.84 -19.89
CA ILE A 510 13.86 -35.09 -21.14
C ILE A 510 14.08 -36.02 -22.34
N GLY A 511 15.11 -36.87 -22.30
CA GLY A 511 15.50 -37.74 -23.41
C GLY A 511 14.71 -39.04 -23.50
N ILE A 512 14.15 -39.53 -22.40
CA ILE A 512 13.46 -40.84 -22.34
C ILE A 512 12.01 -40.67 -21.91
N MET A 513 11.75 -40.04 -20.76
CA MET A 513 10.37 -40.00 -20.24
C MET A 513 9.44 -39.13 -21.07
N TYR A 514 9.91 -37.97 -21.53
CA TYR A 514 9.10 -37.07 -22.35
C TYR A 514 8.71 -37.69 -23.71
N PRO A 515 9.63 -38.26 -24.51
CA PRO A 515 9.26 -38.96 -25.74
C PRO A 515 8.45 -40.23 -25.49
N MET A 516 8.70 -41.00 -24.43
CA MET A 516 7.85 -42.15 -24.07
C MET A 516 6.43 -41.73 -23.71
N LYS A 517 6.26 -40.66 -22.92
CA LYS A 517 4.94 -40.11 -22.58
C LYS A 517 4.22 -39.65 -23.85
N ARG A 518 4.92 -38.94 -24.75
CA ARG A 518 4.36 -38.51 -26.04
C ARG A 518 3.95 -39.70 -26.89
N ALA A 519 4.80 -40.73 -27.01
CA ALA A 519 4.49 -41.94 -27.77
C ALA A 519 3.26 -42.66 -27.17
N LEU A 520 3.20 -42.83 -25.85
CA LEU A 520 2.06 -43.45 -25.17
C LEU A 520 0.77 -42.64 -25.38
N SER A 521 0.82 -41.31 -25.27
CA SER A 521 -0.33 -40.46 -25.53
C SER A 521 -0.82 -40.57 -26.98
N TRP A 522 0.09 -40.62 -27.96
CA TRP A 522 -0.27 -40.82 -29.36
C TRP A 522 -0.82 -42.23 -29.62
N THR A 523 -0.25 -43.26 -29.00
CA THR A 523 -0.75 -44.64 -29.12
C THR A 523 -2.15 -44.78 -28.51
N ILE A 524 -2.41 -44.20 -27.34
CA ILE A 524 -3.74 -44.19 -26.72
C ILE A 524 -4.72 -43.41 -27.60
N PHE A 525 -4.30 -42.26 -28.13
CA PHE A 525 -5.13 -41.46 -29.03
C PHE A 525 -5.51 -42.23 -30.30
N ILE A 526 -4.54 -42.88 -30.96
CA ILE A 526 -4.78 -43.70 -32.16
C ILE A 526 -5.63 -44.93 -31.83
N TYR A 527 -5.41 -45.57 -30.68
CA TYR A 527 -6.22 -46.70 -30.22
C TYR A 527 -7.68 -46.30 -29.97
N CYS A 528 -7.91 -45.17 -29.30
CA CYS A 528 -9.25 -44.63 -29.10
C CYS A 528 -9.91 -44.23 -30.42
N LEU A 529 -9.14 -43.66 -31.37
CA LEU A 529 -9.62 -43.32 -32.70
C LEU A 529 -10.04 -44.58 -33.49
N ALA A 530 -9.20 -45.61 -33.51
CA ALA A 530 -9.47 -46.88 -34.18
C ALA A 530 -10.67 -47.62 -33.56
N TYR A 531 -10.80 -47.58 -32.23
CA TYR A 531 -11.95 -48.13 -31.51
C TYR A 531 -13.24 -47.37 -31.82
N ALA A 532 -13.17 -46.03 -31.92
CA ALA A 532 -14.32 -45.19 -32.24
C ALA A 532 -14.78 -45.31 -33.70
N GLU A 533 -13.86 -45.56 -34.64
CA GLU A 533 -14.19 -45.77 -36.07
C GLU A 533 -14.59 -47.21 -36.41
N GLY A 534 -14.61 -48.13 -35.43
CA GLY A 534 -15.09 -49.51 -35.64
C GLY A 534 -14.19 -50.33 -36.58
N LEU A 535 -12.91 -49.99 -36.68
CA LEU A 535 -11.94 -50.80 -37.41
C LEU A 535 -11.67 -52.09 -36.64
N SER A 536 -12.32 -53.16 -37.05
CA SER A 536 -12.03 -54.52 -36.59
C SER A 536 -10.54 -54.82 -36.80
N THR A 537 -9.81 -55.05 -35.71
CA THR A 537 -8.48 -55.66 -35.77
C THR A 537 -8.63 -57.07 -36.33
N VAL A 538 -8.24 -57.25 -37.59
CA VAL A 538 -8.07 -58.56 -38.22
C VAL A 538 -6.89 -59.26 -37.55
N ASN A 539 -7.10 -60.56 -37.27
CA ASN A 539 -6.18 -61.52 -36.65
C ASN A 539 -4.72 -61.47 -37.11
#